data_AF-A0A8J3R4I2-F1
#
_entry.id   AF-A0A8J3R4I2-F1
#
_cell.length_a   1.000
_cell.length_b   1.000
_cell.length_c   1.000
_cell.angle_alpha   90.00
_cell.angle_beta   90.00
_cell.angle_gamma   90.00
#
_symmetry.space_group_name_H-M   'P 1'
#
loop_
_entity.id
_entity.type
_entity.pdbx_description
1 polymer ?
#
loop_
_entity_poly.entity_id
_entity_poly.type
_entity_poly.pdbx_seq_one_letter_code
_entity_poly.pdbx_strand_id
1 'polypeptide(L)'
;MAAEAESPRLRKMMELARWHDEWAKRHADDGRFRPEEHPDPDSDYSVHHVDVDPSADAEAEFMMRAREIMGLDPVTGRRVSPPPDDTGDREGDRDA
;
A
#
# COMPACT_ATOMS: atom_id res chain seq x y z
N MET A 1 -18.13 25.95 4.59
CA MET A 1 -16.98 25.30 5.23
C MET A 1 -16.17 24.69 4.11
N ALA A 2 -14.94 25.12 3.92
CA ALA A 2 -14.09 24.58 2.87
C ALA A 2 -13.90 23.09 3.15
N ALA A 3 -14.29 22.24 2.22
CA ALA A 3 -13.70 20.92 2.12
C ALA A 3 -12.21 21.17 1.92
N GLU A 4 -11.45 21.18 3.03
CA GLU A 4 -10.01 21.26 2.99
C GLU A 4 -9.56 20.21 1.99
N ALA A 5 -8.91 20.64 0.92
CA ALA A 5 -8.52 19.78 -0.17
C ALA A 5 -7.83 18.54 0.44
N GLU A 6 -8.53 17.40 0.46
CA GLU A 6 -8.03 16.20 1.10
C GLU A 6 -6.64 15.95 0.53
N SER A 7 -5.63 16.06 1.39
CA SER A 7 -4.25 16.03 0.91
C SER A 7 -4.08 14.78 0.03
N PRO A 8 -3.34 14.86 -1.10
CA PRO A 8 -3.11 13.69 -1.95
C PRO A 8 -2.62 12.48 -1.16
N ARG A 9 -1.91 12.72 -0.05
CA ARG A 9 -1.53 11.71 0.93
C ARG A 9 -2.71 11.06 1.64
N LEU A 10 -3.68 11.83 2.13
CA LEU A 10 -4.87 11.31 2.80
C LEU A 10 -5.69 10.41 1.86
N ARG A 11 -5.87 10.82 0.60
CA ARG A 11 -6.57 9.99 -0.41
C ARG A 11 -5.87 8.65 -0.63
N LYS A 12 -4.54 8.65 -0.77
CA LYS A 12 -3.74 7.40 -0.87
C LYS A 12 -3.88 6.52 0.37
N MET A 13 -3.92 7.10 1.56
CA MET A 13 -4.12 6.35 2.81
C MET A 13 -5.52 5.74 2.90
N MET A 14 -6.56 6.46 2.47
CA MET A 14 -7.92 5.93 2.42
C MET A 14 -8.06 4.79 1.40
N GLU A 15 -7.43 4.94 0.23
CA GLU A 15 -7.41 3.90 -0.79
C GLU A 15 -6.63 2.66 -0.31
N LEU A 16 -5.50 2.85 0.37
CA LEU A 16 -4.74 1.75 0.98
C LEU A 16 -5.54 1.03 2.08
N ALA A 17 -6.24 1.78 2.93
CA ALA A 17 -7.09 1.20 3.98
C ALA A 17 -8.23 0.37 3.39
N ARG A 18 -8.87 0.87 2.32
CA ARG A 18 -9.91 0.13 1.59
C ARG A 18 -9.33 -1.13 0.95
N TRP A 19 -8.16 -1.02 0.33
CA TRP A 19 -7.47 -2.17 -0.26
C TRP A 19 -7.16 -3.25 0.79
N HIS A 20 -6.67 -2.85 1.97
CA HIS A 20 -6.42 -3.76 3.07
C HIS A 20 -7.68 -4.48 3.56
N ASP A 21 -8.81 -3.77 3.71
CA ASP A 21 -10.08 -4.38 4.10
C ASP A 21 -10.58 -5.39 3.05
N GLU A 22 -10.50 -5.04 1.76
CA GLU A 22 -10.89 -5.96 0.68
C GLU A 22 -9.96 -7.19 0.61
N TRP A 23 -8.65 -6.99 0.72
CA TRP A 23 -7.66 -8.07 0.72
C TRP A 23 -7.84 -8.99 1.93
N ALA A 24 -7.99 -8.43 3.14
CA ALA A 24 -8.18 -9.20 4.35
C ALA A 24 -9.46 -10.05 4.28
N LYS A 25 -10.56 -9.52 3.73
CA LYS A 25 -11.78 -10.29 3.50
C LYS A 25 -11.61 -11.43 2.50
N ARG A 26 -10.77 -11.26 1.47
CA ARG A 26 -10.51 -12.32 0.47
C ARG A 26 -9.67 -13.45 1.05
N HIS A 27 -8.75 -13.14 1.95
CA HIS A 27 -7.81 -14.11 2.53
C HIS A 27 -8.15 -14.50 3.98
N ALA A 28 -9.28 -14.03 4.51
CA ALA A 28 -9.74 -14.34 5.86
C ALA A 28 -9.87 -15.86 6.10
N ASP A 29 -10.24 -16.61 5.07
CA ASP A 29 -10.39 -18.07 5.12
C ASP A 29 -9.10 -18.84 4.80
N ASP A 30 -8.05 -18.16 4.30
CA ASP A 30 -6.77 -18.78 3.95
C ASP A 30 -5.87 -18.95 5.19
N GLY A 31 -6.06 -18.10 6.21
CA GLY A 31 -5.35 -18.19 7.48
C GLY A 31 -5.87 -19.35 8.32
N ARG A 32 -5.03 -20.36 8.55
CA ARG A 32 -5.34 -21.40 9.55
C ARG A 32 -5.20 -20.76 10.93
N PHE A 33 -6.30 -20.64 11.69
CA PHE A 33 -6.22 -20.22 13.09
C PHE A 33 -5.26 -21.14 13.87
N ARG A 34 -4.21 -20.56 14.47
CA ARG A 34 -3.19 -21.28 15.25
C ARG A 34 -3.35 -20.95 16.73
N PRO A 35 -4.20 -21.69 17.47
CA PRO A 35 -4.41 -21.44 18.90
C PRO A 35 -3.15 -21.64 19.74
N GLU A 36 -2.14 -22.32 19.21
CA GLU A 36 -0.85 -22.58 19.87
C GLU A 36 0.02 -21.32 20.02
N GLU A 37 -0.20 -20.31 19.18
CA GLU A 37 0.55 -19.03 19.19
C GLU A 37 -0.14 -17.96 20.06
N HIS A 38 -1.32 -18.26 20.62
CA HIS A 38 -2.06 -17.40 21.54
C HIS A 38 -2.05 -17.98 22.97
N PRO A 39 -1.15 -17.52 23.87
CA PRO A 39 -1.01 -18.07 25.21
C PRO A 39 -2.21 -17.80 26.13
N ASP A 40 -3.09 -16.86 25.78
CA ASP A 40 -4.29 -16.49 26.55
C ASP A 40 -5.59 -16.76 25.76
N PRO A 41 -6.22 -17.94 25.93
CA PRO A 41 -7.44 -18.32 25.23
C PRO A 41 -8.69 -17.53 25.65
N ASP A 42 -8.65 -16.84 26.80
CA ASP A 42 -9.75 -16.03 27.36
C ASP A 42 -9.60 -14.52 27.10
N SER A 43 -8.59 -14.11 26.31
CA SER A 43 -8.43 -12.71 25.96
C SER A 43 -9.31 -12.35 24.76
N ASP A 44 -10.25 -11.41 24.93
CA ASP A 44 -11.04 -10.83 23.83
C ASP A 44 -10.14 -10.20 22.73
N TYR A 45 -8.88 -9.91 23.04
CA TYR A 45 -7.88 -9.47 22.07
C TYR A 45 -7.49 -10.56 21.07
N SER A 46 -7.55 -11.84 21.46
CA SER A 46 -7.28 -13.01 20.61
C SER A 46 -8.34 -13.20 19.51
N VAL A 47 -9.45 -12.48 19.61
CA VAL A 47 -10.56 -12.50 18.64
C VAL A 47 -10.39 -11.43 17.55
N HIS A 48 -9.56 -10.41 17.79
CA HIS A 48 -9.40 -9.27 16.87
C HIS A 48 -8.19 -9.36 15.93
N HIS A 49 -7.20 -10.19 16.27
CA HIS A 49 -6.20 -10.65 15.31
C HIS A 49 -6.64 -12.01 14.82
N VAL A 50 -7.52 -12.05 13.82
CA VAL A 50 -7.47 -13.18 12.89
C VAL A 50 -6.05 -13.10 12.33
N ASP A 51 -5.18 -13.99 12.78
CA ASP A 51 -3.88 -14.24 12.16
C ASP A 51 -4.19 -14.76 10.76
N VAL A 52 -4.46 -13.82 9.86
CA VAL A 52 -4.37 -14.05 8.43
C VAL A 52 -2.89 -14.32 8.24
N ASP A 53 -2.54 -15.59 8.17
CA ASP A 53 -1.27 -16.11 7.68
C ASP A 53 -1.46 -16.31 6.17
N PRO A 54 -1.44 -15.22 5.36
CA PRO A 54 -1.68 -15.34 3.94
C PRO A 54 -0.55 -16.15 3.30
N SER A 55 -0.86 -16.81 2.19
CA SER A 55 0.22 -17.35 1.36
C SER A 55 1.18 -16.24 0.90
N ALA A 56 2.43 -16.60 0.61
CA ALA A 56 3.42 -15.65 0.08
C ALA A 56 2.95 -14.94 -1.20
N ASP A 57 2.14 -15.61 -2.02
CA ASP A 57 1.53 -15.04 -3.22
C ASP A 57 0.49 -13.96 -2.88
N ALA A 58 -0.33 -14.21 -1.85
CA ALA A 58 -1.31 -13.24 -1.37
C ALA A 58 -0.64 -12.01 -0.72
N GLU A 59 0.48 -12.21 0.00
CA GLU A 59 1.30 -11.10 0.50
C GLU A 59 1.93 -10.30 -0.65
N ALA A 60 2.43 -10.98 -1.68
CA ALA A 60 2.99 -10.34 -2.86
C ALA A 60 1.94 -9.50 -3.62
N GLU A 61 0.72 -10.01 -3.78
CA GLU A 61 -0.41 -9.27 -4.36
C GLU A 61 -0.70 -8.00 -3.56
N PHE A 62 -0.81 -8.12 -2.23
CA PHE A 62 -1.06 -6.97 -1.35
C PHE A 62 0.01 -5.90 -1.53
N MET A 63 1.28 -6.29 -1.47
CA MET A 63 2.42 -5.38 -1.54
C MET A 63 2.54 -4.71 -2.91
N MET A 64 2.26 -5.44 -3.98
CA MET A 64 2.25 -4.91 -5.34
C MET A 64 1.22 -3.78 -5.46
N ARG A 65 -0.02 -4.04 -5.03
CA ARG A 65 -1.10 -3.07 -5.14
C ARG A 65 -0.93 -1.88 -4.18
N ALA A 66 -0.42 -2.13 -2.97
CA ALA A 66 -0.10 -1.07 -2.02
C ALA A 66 0.98 -0.11 -2.56
N ARG A 67 1.99 -0.63 -3.27
CA ARG A 67 3.01 0.19 -3.93
C ARG A 67 2.40 1.08 -5.01
N GLU A 68 1.52 0.54 -5.86
CA GLU A 68 0.83 1.33 -6.88
C GLU A 68 0.03 2.49 -6.28
N ILE A 69 -0.78 2.23 -5.25
CA ILE A 69 -1.57 3.25 -4.53
C ILE A 69 -0.66 4.35 -3.99
N MET A 70 0.51 3.97 -3.47
CA MET A 70 1.50 4.91 -2.96
C MET A 70 2.24 5.70 -4.05
N GLY A 71 2.11 5.31 -5.32
CA GLY A 71 2.85 5.88 -6.45
C GLY A 71 4.29 5.36 -6.53
N LEU A 72 4.49 4.12 -6.07
CA LEU A 72 5.73 3.38 -6.18
C LEU A 72 5.62 2.34 -7.29
N ASP A 73 6.76 1.98 -7.86
CA ASP A 73 6.86 0.88 -8.80
C ASP A 73 6.44 -0.44 -8.10
N PRO A 74 5.52 -1.22 -8.68
CA PRO A 74 4.96 -2.42 -8.06
C PRO A 74 6.00 -3.50 -7.75
N VAL A 75 7.04 -3.61 -8.59
CA VAL A 75 8.05 -4.67 -8.53
C VAL A 75 9.20 -4.28 -7.62
N THR A 76 9.70 -3.04 -7.75
CA THR A 76 10.93 -2.56 -7.11
C THR A 76 10.69 -1.68 -5.89
N GLY A 77 9.47 -1.19 -5.69
CA GLY A 77 9.11 -0.27 -4.59
C GLY A 77 9.75 1.12 -4.70
N ARG A 78 10.42 1.43 -5.81
CA ARG A 78 11.03 2.74 -6.03
C ARG A 78 9.96 3.77 -6.36
N ARG A 79 10.16 5.03 -5.94
CA ARG A 79 9.31 6.12 -6.41
C ARG A 79 9.43 6.22 -7.92
N VAL A 80 8.29 6.25 -8.61
CA VAL A 80 8.26 6.59 -10.02
C VAL A 80 8.55 8.09 -10.11
N SER A 81 9.79 8.46 -10.39
CA SER A 81 10.10 9.86 -10.70
C SER A 81 9.30 10.26 -11.94
N PRO A 82 8.77 11.49 -12.00
CA PRO A 82 8.30 12.02 -13.28
C PRO A 82 9.45 11.92 -14.30
N PRO A 83 9.16 11.69 -15.59
CA PRO A 83 10.20 11.76 -16.61
C PRO A 83 10.93 13.11 -16.47
N PRO A 84 12.25 13.19 -16.71
CA PRO A 84 12.93 14.47 -16.73
C PRO A 84 12.19 15.34 -17.75
N ASP A 85 11.62 16.46 -17.29
CA ASP A 85 11.10 17.48 -18.18
C ASP A 85 12.22 17.80 -19.16
N ASP A 86 11.99 17.49 -20.44
CA ASP A 86 12.85 17.84 -21.58
C ASP A 86 12.76 19.37 -21.76
N THR A 87 13.25 20.09 -20.76
CA THR A 87 13.58 21.51 -20.87
C THR A 87 14.92 21.53 -21.57
N GLY A 88 14.90 21.16 -22.86
CA GLY A 88 16.00 21.38 -23.77
C GLY A 88 16.30 22.87 -23.80
N ASP A 89 17.29 23.25 -22.99
CA ASP A 89 18.04 24.49 -23.01
C ASP A 89 18.35 24.87 -24.47
N ARG A 90 17.48 25.70 -25.07
CA ARG A 90 17.76 26.46 -26.28
C ARG A 90 17.90 27.92 -25.89
N GLU A 91 18.95 28.26 -25.15
CA GLU A 91 19.40 29.65 -25.13
C GLU A 91 20.91 29.71 -24.91
N GLY A 92 21.65 30.05 -25.96
CA GLY A 92 23.11 30.17 -25.86
C GLY A 92 23.88 30.35 -27.17
N ASP A 93 23.25 30.71 -28.29
CA ASP A 93 24.00 31.27 -29.43
C ASP A 93 24.05 32.80 -29.26
N ARG A 94 24.97 33.24 -28.39
CA ARG A 94 25.50 34.59 -28.37
C ARG A 94 27.02 34.47 -28.37
N ASP A 95 27.59 34.21 -29.53
CA ASP A 95 28.99 34.56 -29.80
C ASP A 95 29.23 34.61 -31.31
N ALA A 96 29.27 35.84 -31.86
CA ALA A 96 30.23 36.34 -32.85
C ALA A 96 29.67 37.54 -33.65
#